data_AF-A0A9D6KVG8-F1
#
_entry.id   AF-A0A9D6KVG8-F1
#
_cell.length_a   1.000
_cell.length_b   1.000
_cell.length_c   1.000
_cell.angle_alpha   90.00
_cell.angle_beta   90.00
_cell.angle_gamma   90.00
#
_symmetry.space_group_name_H-M   'P 1'
#
loop_
_entity.id
_entity.type
_entity.pdbx_description
1 polymer ?
#
loop_
_entity_poly.entity_id
_entity_poly.type
_entity_poly.pdbx_seq_one_letter_code
_entity_poly.pdbx_strand_id
1 'polypeptide(L)'
;MSEPTPHRPPHAQPGQWIIDLGPVLLFVLSFVLLQRFPAYKDNAVYIATGVFVVAIIAAMIYSQITRGRIPPALIVTGVIITAFGVLTIALHNETFIKVKNTIENGFFAVAIAGSLLMGQNALRLVFGHALNMSEGAWTIYAWRWAALFATLAIVNEIMRYTLTTAGWITWHFPILFGLTVVFVLANLPFIMKHHIEDEPTSSPTPN
;
A
#
# COMPACT_ATOMS: atom_id res chain seq x y z
N MET A 1 36.53 -0.99 -24.37
CA MET A 1 35.06 -0.90 -24.28
C MET A 1 34.64 -1.79 -23.13
N SER A 2 34.37 -1.22 -21.97
CA SER A 2 33.92 -1.97 -20.79
C SER A 2 32.43 -2.26 -20.98
N GLU A 3 32.04 -3.52 -21.07
CA GLU A 3 30.63 -3.91 -21.09
C GLU A 3 29.92 -3.35 -19.84
N PRO A 4 28.71 -2.80 -19.97
CA PRO A 4 27.93 -2.40 -18.81
C PRO A 4 27.52 -3.65 -18.05
N THR A 5 28.03 -3.79 -16.83
CA THR A 5 27.66 -4.88 -15.92
C THR A 5 26.14 -4.94 -15.77
N PRO A 6 25.51 -6.12 -15.92
CA PRO A 6 24.07 -6.27 -15.74
C PRO A 6 23.71 -5.85 -14.31
N HIS A 7 22.85 -4.85 -14.16
CA HIS A 7 22.25 -4.50 -12.87
C HIS A 7 21.36 -5.68 -12.44
N ARG A 8 21.93 -6.65 -11.71
CA ARG A 8 21.14 -7.64 -10.99
C ARG A 8 20.28 -6.91 -9.95
N PRO A 9 18.95 -7.09 -9.95
CA PRO A 9 18.15 -6.62 -8.83
C PRO A 9 18.70 -7.25 -7.55
N PRO A 10 18.71 -6.54 -6.40
CA PRO A 10 19.20 -7.08 -5.15
C PRO A 10 18.46 -8.38 -4.86
N HIS A 11 19.17 -9.51 -4.84
CA HIS A 11 18.61 -10.79 -4.44
C HIS A 11 17.94 -10.60 -3.08
N ALA A 12 16.62 -10.77 -3.01
CA ALA A 12 15.89 -10.79 -1.75
C ALA A 12 16.55 -11.86 -0.88
N GLN A 13 17.25 -11.43 0.19
CA GLN A 13 17.97 -12.34 1.06
C GLN A 13 16.97 -13.31 1.72
N PRO A 14 17.34 -14.60 1.92
CA PRO A 14 16.46 -15.57 2.56
C PRO A 14 15.98 -15.02 3.92
N GLY A 15 14.66 -14.86 4.09
CA GLY A 15 14.05 -14.31 5.32
C GLY A 15 13.73 -12.81 5.31
N GLN A 16 14.10 -12.06 4.26
CA GLN A 16 13.71 -10.64 4.10
C GLN A 16 12.18 -10.46 4.10
N TRP A 17 11.46 -11.38 3.45
CA TRP A 17 10.01 -11.43 3.43
C TRP A 17 9.38 -11.52 4.82
N ILE A 18 10.04 -12.10 5.83
CA ILE A 18 9.51 -12.17 7.20
C ILE A 18 9.52 -10.77 7.85
N ILE A 19 10.56 -9.98 7.58
CA ILE A 19 10.67 -8.62 8.11
C ILE A 19 9.67 -7.70 7.39
N ASP A 20 9.49 -7.89 6.09
CA ASP A 20 8.62 -7.05 5.27
C ASP A 20 7.13 -7.38 5.42
N LEU A 21 6.77 -8.67 5.58
CA LEU A 21 5.38 -9.12 5.75
C LEU A 21 4.99 -9.40 7.21
N GLY A 22 5.95 -9.57 8.12
CA GLY A 22 5.70 -9.92 9.51
C GLY A 22 4.73 -8.96 10.22
N PRO A 23 4.92 -7.64 10.12
CA PRO A 23 3.99 -6.66 10.67
C PRO A 23 2.57 -6.78 10.09
N VAL A 24 2.45 -7.04 8.79
CA VAL A 24 1.14 -7.24 8.11
C VAL A 24 0.46 -8.51 8.62
N LEU A 25 1.21 -9.60 8.75
CA LEU A 25 0.69 -10.86 9.29
C LEU A 25 0.23 -10.69 10.74
N LEU A 26 1.00 -9.99 11.57
CA LEU A 26 0.62 -9.67 12.95
C LEU A 26 -0.66 -8.84 13.00
N PHE A 27 -0.84 -7.86 12.11
CA PHE A 27 -2.09 -7.12 11.99
C PHE A 27 -3.27 -8.03 11.66
N VAL A 28 -3.15 -8.84 10.60
CA VAL A 28 -4.24 -9.71 10.14
C VAL A 28 -4.61 -10.73 11.22
N LEU A 29 -3.62 -11.39 11.83
CA LEU A 29 -3.86 -12.35 12.91
C LEU A 29 -4.51 -11.71 14.13
N SER A 30 -4.03 -10.53 14.54
CA SER A 30 -4.62 -9.80 15.66
C SER A 30 -6.07 -9.41 15.37
N PHE A 31 -6.35 -8.88 14.18
CA PHE A 31 -7.69 -8.48 13.77
C PHE A 31 -8.66 -9.68 13.75
N VAL A 32 -8.27 -10.77 13.09
CA VAL A 32 -9.11 -11.99 13.00
C VAL A 32 -9.35 -12.59 14.38
N LEU A 33 -8.34 -12.62 15.25
CA LEU A 33 -8.47 -13.14 16.61
C LEU A 33 -9.41 -12.26 17.44
N LEU A 34 -9.23 -10.93 17.41
CA LEU A 34 -10.06 -9.99 18.17
C LEU A 34 -11.52 -10.00 17.72
N GLN A 35 -11.79 -10.20 16.42
CA GLN A 35 -13.15 -10.34 15.92
C GLN A 35 -13.90 -11.59 16.43
N ARG A 36 -13.17 -12.63 16.89
CA ARG A 36 -13.79 -13.82 17.48
C ARG A 36 -14.39 -13.53 18.86
N PHE A 37 -13.94 -12.47 19.54
CA PHE A 37 -14.40 -12.11 20.88
C PHE A 37 -15.41 -10.95 20.81
N PRO A 38 -16.66 -11.14 21.29
CA PRO A 38 -17.68 -10.09 21.27
C PRO A 38 -17.25 -8.82 22.00
N ALA A 39 -16.47 -8.95 23.09
CA ALA A 39 -15.97 -7.84 23.89
C ALA A 39 -15.02 -6.89 23.15
N TYR A 40 -14.38 -7.36 22.06
CA TYR A 40 -13.37 -6.59 21.33
C TYR A 40 -13.77 -6.30 19.88
N LYS A 41 -14.93 -6.76 19.40
CA LYS A 41 -15.34 -6.62 17.99
C LYS A 41 -15.30 -5.18 17.50
N ASP A 42 -15.87 -4.26 18.27
CA ASP A 42 -15.97 -2.85 17.89
C ASP A 42 -14.61 -2.16 17.93
N ASN A 43 -13.70 -2.67 18.76
CA ASN A 43 -12.35 -2.14 18.94
C ASN A 43 -11.26 -2.91 18.19
N ALA A 44 -11.62 -4.02 17.52
CA ALA A 44 -10.68 -4.97 16.95
C ALA A 44 -9.76 -4.30 15.93
N VAL A 45 -10.31 -3.40 15.11
CA VAL A 45 -9.54 -2.67 14.11
C VAL A 45 -8.52 -1.73 14.76
N TYR A 46 -8.90 -1.00 15.81
CA TYR A 46 -8.01 -0.04 16.48
C TYR A 46 -6.87 -0.74 17.23
N ILE A 47 -7.19 -1.84 17.92
CA ILE A 47 -6.20 -2.64 18.63
C ILE A 47 -5.24 -3.30 17.63
N ALA A 48 -5.76 -3.91 16.55
CA ALA A 48 -4.94 -4.51 15.50
C ALA A 48 -4.03 -3.47 14.84
N THR A 49 -4.53 -2.28 14.54
CA THR A 49 -3.75 -1.16 14.03
C THR A 49 -2.64 -0.73 15.00
N GLY A 50 -2.93 -0.65 16.30
CA GLY A 50 -1.91 -0.38 17.31
C GLY A 50 -0.79 -1.42 17.32
N VAL A 51 -1.15 -2.71 17.27
CA VAL A 51 -0.19 -3.82 17.14
C VAL A 51 0.65 -3.69 15.86
N PHE A 52 0.02 -3.29 14.76
CA PHE A 52 0.71 -3.13 13.47
C PHE A 52 1.76 -2.02 13.51
N VAL A 53 1.43 -0.87 14.09
CA VAL A 53 2.37 0.25 14.26
C VAL A 53 3.53 -0.14 15.18
N VAL A 54 3.25 -0.83 16.29
CA VAL A 54 4.32 -1.32 17.18
C VAL A 54 5.22 -2.33 16.45
N ALA A 55 4.63 -3.24 15.69
CA ALA A 55 5.36 -4.25 14.93
C ALA A 55 6.25 -3.65 13.84
N ILE A 56 5.78 -2.63 13.10
CA ILE A 56 6.58 -2.00 12.04
C ILE A 56 7.75 -1.21 12.64
N ILE A 57 7.53 -0.52 13.75
CA ILE A 57 8.59 0.20 14.49
C ILE A 57 9.62 -0.82 15.04
N ALA A 58 9.16 -1.92 15.64
CA ALA A 58 10.03 -2.98 16.12
C ALA A 58 10.85 -3.61 14.98
N ALA A 59 10.25 -3.85 13.82
CA ALA A 59 10.94 -4.36 12.63
C ALA A 59 12.02 -3.37 12.12
N MET A 60 11.72 -2.07 12.13
CA MET A 60 12.70 -1.02 11.77
C MET A 60 13.88 -0.99 12.74
N ILE A 61 13.62 -1.02 14.05
CA ILE A 61 14.66 -1.05 15.09
C ILE A 61 15.50 -2.33 14.96
N TYR A 62 14.85 -3.47 14.81
CA TYR A 62 15.54 -4.76 14.64
C TYR A 62 16.43 -4.75 13.40
N SER A 63 15.95 -4.22 12.28
CA SER A 63 16.75 -4.07 11.07
C SER A 63 17.94 -3.13 11.28
N GLN A 64 17.76 -2.03 12.02
CA GLN A 64 18.85 -1.11 12.31
C GLN A 64 19.94 -1.76 13.16
N ILE A 65 19.57 -2.54 14.18
CA ILE A 65 20.52 -3.22 15.08
C ILE A 65 21.25 -4.36 14.36
N THR A 66 20.53 -5.19 13.60
CA THR A 66 21.12 -6.39 12.98
C THR A 66 21.85 -6.12 11.67
N ARG A 67 21.37 -5.15 10.87
CA ARG A 67 21.87 -4.88 9.52
C ARG A 67 22.58 -3.54 9.38
N GLY A 68 22.57 -2.70 10.42
CA GLY A 68 23.17 -1.35 10.42
C GLY A 68 22.47 -0.34 9.52
N ARG A 69 21.37 -0.73 8.86
CA ARG A 69 20.58 0.11 7.96
C ARG A 69 19.13 -0.36 7.93
N ILE A 70 18.22 0.60 7.81
CA ILE A 70 16.80 0.32 7.58
C ILE A 70 16.56 0.24 6.07
N PRO A 71 15.99 -0.85 5.55
CA PRO A 71 15.58 -0.94 4.15
C PRO A 71 14.68 0.24 3.78
N PRO A 72 14.93 0.96 2.67
CA PRO A 72 14.06 2.06 2.24
C PRO A 72 12.59 1.66 2.12
N ALA A 73 12.35 0.42 1.67
CA ALA A 73 11.04 -0.21 1.65
C ALA A 73 10.32 -0.16 3.00
N LEU A 74 11.02 -0.55 4.07
CA LEU A 74 10.49 -0.61 5.43
C LEU A 74 10.26 0.79 6.02
N ILE A 75 11.08 1.78 5.65
CA ILE A 75 10.87 3.18 6.04
C ILE A 75 9.58 3.71 5.41
N VAL A 76 9.44 3.59 4.09
CA VAL A 76 8.27 4.11 3.37
C VAL A 76 6.98 3.46 3.88
N THR A 77 6.96 2.13 3.94
CA THR A 77 5.79 1.40 4.44
C THR A 77 5.54 1.70 5.92
N GLY A 78 6.60 1.84 6.73
CA GLY A 78 6.51 2.24 8.14
C GLY A 78 5.90 3.61 8.35
N VAL A 79 6.31 4.61 7.57
CA VAL A 79 5.71 5.95 7.59
C VAL A 79 4.24 5.88 7.20
N ILE A 80 3.92 5.14 6.13
CA ILE A 80 2.53 4.99 5.65
C ILE A 80 1.65 4.35 6.73
N ILE A 81 2.06 3.20 7.26
CA ILE A 81 1.32 2.46 8.28
C ILE A 81 1.19 3.26 9.57
N THR A 82 2.27 3.91 10.02
CA THR A 82 2.26 4.69 11.26
C THR A 82 1.33 5.89 11.14
N ALA A 83 1.43 6.65 10.04
CA ALA A 83 0.56 7.80 9.84
C ALA A 83 -0.91 7.39 9.65
N PHE A 84 -1.19 6.31 8.91
CA PHE A 84 -2.54 5.77 8.77
C PHE A 84 -3.07 5.21 10.10
N GLY A 85 -2.21 4.57 10.90
CA GLY A 85 -2.59 3.98 12.17
C GLY A 85 -2.89 5.03 13.24
N VAL A 86 -2.03 6.05 13.33
CA VAL A 86 -2.28 7.23 14.18
C VAL A 86 -3.57 7.92 13.76
N LEU A 87 -3.80 8.10 12.45
CA LEU A 87 -5.06 8.65 11.96
C LEU A 87 -6.25 7.78 12.35
N THR A 88 -6.15 6.47 12.19
CA THR A 88 -7.23 5.53 12.54
C THR A 88 -7.58 5.61 14.02
N ILE A 89 -6.59 5.73 14.91
CA ILE A 89 -6.81 5.85 16.36
C ILE A 89 -7.33 7.24 16.73
N ALA A 90 -6.80 8.31 16.12
CA ALA A 90 -7.21 9.69 16.40
C ALA A 90 -8.67 9.97 15.95
N LEU A 91 -9.15 9.26 14.92
CA LEU A 91 -10.47 9.45 14.35
C LEU A 91 -11.58 8.57 14.97
N HIS A 92 -11.41 8.07 16.19
CA HIS A 92 -12.33 7.15 16.90
C HIS A 92 -13.76 7.70 17.21
N ASN A 93 -14.24 8.74 16.52
CA ASN A 93 -15.54 9.39 16.77
C ASN A 93 -16.54 9.13 15.63
N GLU A 94 -17.80 8.80 15.92
CA GLU A 94 -18.86 8.46 14.94
C GLU A 94 -19.15 9.56 13.89
N THR A 95 -18.86 10.82 14.20
CA THR A 95 -19.02 11.95 13.24
C THR A 95 -18.02 11.85 12.07
N PHE A 96 -16.98 11.01 12.20
CA PHE A 96 -15.88 10.87 11.23
C PHE A 96 -16.10 9.87 10.11
N ILE A 97 -17.18 9.08 10.07
CA ILE A 97 -17.33 8.01 9.05
C ILE A 97 -17.24 8.54 7.62
N LYS A 98 -17.81 9.72 7.33
CA LYS A 98 -17.77 10.30 5.97
C LYS A 98 -16.43 10.95 5.63
N VAL A 99 -15.83 11.64 6.61
CA VAL A 99 -14.56 12.37 6.46
C VAL A 99 -13.38 11.40 6.37
N LYS A 100 -13.51 10.24 7.04
CA LYS A 100 -12.54 9.14 7.01
C LYS A 100 -12.13 8.79 5.58
N ASN A 101 -13.09 8.54 4.68
CA ASN A 101 -12.77 8.24 3.27
C ASN A 101 -12.01 9.36 2.55
N THR A 102 -12.31 10.64 2.84
CA THR A 102 -11.58 11.76 2.23
C THR A 102 -10.13 11.79 2.72
N ILE A 103 -9.93 11.64 4.03
CA ILE A 103 -8.57 11.70 4.61
C ILE A 103 -7.74 10.49 4.18
N GLU A 104 -8.31 9.29 4.19
CA GLU A 104 -7.59 8.06 3.81
C GLU A 104 -7.15 8.12 2.34
N ASN A 105 -8.05 8.49 1.43
CA ASN A 105 -7.71 8.63 0.02
C ASN A 105 -6.72 9.79 -0.22
N GLY A 106 -6.91 10.94 0.44
CA GLY A 106 -5.98 12.07 0.37
C GLY A 106 -4.59 11.70 0.88
N PHE A 107 -4.53 10.94 1.97
CA PHE A 107 -3.30 10.42 2.53
C PHE A 107 -2.56 9.50 1.54
N PHE A 108 -3.23 8.54 0.93
CA PHE A 108 -2.59 7.67 -0.07
C PHE A 108 -2.13 8.46 -1.30
N ALA A 109 -2.89 9.45 -1.75
CA ALA A 109 -2.49 10.33 -2.84
C ALA A 109 -1.18 11.06 -2.52
N VAL A 110 -1.09 11.69 -1.34
CA VAL A 110 0.10 12.42 -0.88
C VAL A 110 1.26 11.47 -0.61
N ALA A 111 1.01 10.30 -0.04
CA ALA A 111 2.06 9.32 0.26
C ALA A 111 2.71 8.78 -1.02
N ILE A 112 1.90 8.42 -2.03
CA ILE A 112 2.42 7.93 -3.31
C ILE A 112 3.12 9.06 -4.08
N ALA A 113 2.51 10.24 -4.19
CA ALA A 113 3.13 11.37 -4.87
C ALA A 113 4.43 11.80 -4.16
N GLY A 114 4.40 11.89 -2.82
CA GLY A 114 5.54 12.24 -1.99
C GLY A 114 6.68 11.23 -2.09
N SER A 115 6.38 9.93 -2.14
CA SER A 115 7.41 8.91 -2.34
C SER A 115 8.10 9.12 -3.70
N LEU A 116 7.33 9.37 -4.76
CA LEU A 116 7.87 9.57 -6.11
C LEU A 116 8.78 10.80 -6.18
N LEU A 117 8.43 11.88 -5.49
CA LEU A 117 9.27 13.08 -5.38
C LEU A 117 10.59 12.81 -4.64
N MET A 118 10.61 11.86 -3.72
CA MET A 118 11.83 11.38 -3.05
C MET A 118 12.61 10.35 -3.88
N GLY A 119 12.22 10.11 -5.13
CA GLY A 119 12.83 9.11 -6.01
C GLY A 119 12.51 7.66 -5.63
N GLN A 120 11.53 7.44 -4.74
CA GLN A 120 11.11 6.10 -4.30
C GLN A 120 9.70 5.77 -4.79
N ASN A 121 9.52 4.59 -5.36
CA ASN A 121 8.20 4.16 -5.81
C ASN A 121 7.54 3.26 -4.76
N ALA A 122 6.75 3.86 -3.86
CA ALA A 122 6.01 3.13 -2.82
C ALA A 122 5.14 2.02 -3.41
N LEU A 123 4.52 2.28 -4.58
CA LEU A 123 3.67 1.31 -5.25
C LEU A 123 4.47 0.08 -5.73
N ARG A 124 5.66 0.29 -6.29
CA ARG A 124 6.60 -0.79 -6.68
C ARG A 124 7.09 -1.58 -5.48
N LEU A 125 7.32 -0.92 -4.34
CA LEU A 125 7.78 -1.59 -3.13
C LEU A 125 6.73 -2.57 -2.60
N VAL A 126 5.45 -2.20 -2.67
CA VAL A 126 4.34 -3.04 -2.20
C VAL A 126 3.94 -4.10 -3.24
N PHE A 127 3.79 -3.71 -4.51
CA PHE A 127 3.23 -4.57 -5.56
C PHE A 127 4.27 -5.15 -6.53
N GLY A 128 5.56 -4.84 -6.37
CA GLY A 128 6.63 -5.31 -7.27
C GLY A 128 6.80 -6.83 -7.32
N HIS A 129 6.30 -7.55 -6.32
CA HIS A 129 6.26 -9.02 -6.32
C HIS A 129 5.14 -9.59 -7.19
N ALA A 130 4.08 -8.82 -7.45
CA ALA A 130 2.90 -9.25 -8.19
C ALA A 130 2.90 -8.77 -9.65
N LEU A 131 3.63 -7.69 -9.96
CA LEU A 131 3.74 -7.11 -11.29
C LEU A 131 5.22 -6.86 -11.61
N ASN A 132 5.70 -7.35 -12.76
CA ASN A 132 7.07 -7.10 -13.19
C ASN A 132 7.09 -6.10 -14.35
N MET A 133 7.62 -4.89 -14.11
CA MET A 133 7.58 -3.77 -15.06
C MET A 133 8.85 -2.92 -14.98
N SER A 134 9.15 -2.20 -16.06
CA SER A 134 10.25 -1.23 -16.10
C SER A 134 10.06 -0.08 -15.10
N GLU A 135 11.17 0.54 -14.67
CA GLU A 135 11.12 1.65 -13.68
C GLU A 135 10.31 2.86 -14.18
N GLY A 136 10.40 3.17 -15.48
CA GLY A 136 9.60 4.21 -16.11
C GLY A 136 8.10 3.90 -16.06
N ALA A 137 7.72 2.65 -16.35
CA ALA A 137 6.32 2.23 -16.29
C ALA A 137 5.77 2.28 -14.85
N TRP A 138 6.56 1.86 -13.85
CA TRP A 138 6.22 1.97 -12.44
C TRP A 138 5.96 3.41 -12.01
N THR A 139 6.77 4.36 -12.48
CA THR A 139 6.63 5.78 -12.13
C THR A 139 5.33 6.36 -12.67
N ILE A 140 5.02 6.06 -13.94
CA ILE A 140 3.74 6.46 -14.56
C ILE A 140 2.56 5.81 -13.82
N TYR A 141 2.68 4.53 -13.50
CA TYR A 141 1.62 3.79 -12.82
C TYR A 141 1.35 4.34 -11.40
N ALA A 142 2.40 4.67 -10.65
CA ALA A 142 2.27 5.29 -9.34
C ALA A 142 1.63 6.68 -9.42
N TRP A 143 1.97 7.52 -10.41
CA TRP A 143 1.28 8.80 -10.62
C TRP A 143 -0.20 8.63 -10.93
N ARG A 144 -0.56 7.61 -11.75
CA ARG A 144 -1.97 7.29 -12.03
C ARG A 144 -2.72 6.89 -10.77
N TRP A 145 -2.11 6.09 -9.90
CA TRP A 145 -2.70 5.74 -8.61
C TRP A 145 -2.83 6.94 -7.68
N ALA A 146 -1.82 7.81 -7.58
CA ALA A 146 -1.92 9.05 -6.80
C ALA A 146 -3.08 9.93 -7.29
N ALA A 147 -3.23 10.08 -8.61
CA ALA A 147 -4.32 10.83 -9.22
C ALA A 147 -5.70 10.20 -8.97
N LEU A 148 -5.80 8.86 -9.02
CA LEU A 148 -7.02 8.14 -8.65
C LEU A 148 -7.40 8.42 -7.20
N PHE A 149 -6.48 8.23 -6.26
CA PHE A 149 -6.74 8.47 -4.84
C PHE A 149 -7.15 9.93 -4.57
N ALA A 150 -6.49 10.90 -5.22
CA ALA A 150 -6.91 12.29 -5.13
C ALA A 150 -8.35 12.50 -5.66
N THR A 151 -8.69 11.85 -6.78
CA THR A 151 -10.03 11.91 -7.37
C THR A 151 -11.07 11.26 -6.46
N LEU A 152 -10.78 10.12 -5.86
CA LEU A 152 -11.66 9.45 -4.90
C LEU A 152 -11.90 10.33 -3.66
N ALA A 153 -10.87 11.02 -3.16
CA ALA A 153 -11.01 11.98 -2.07
C ALA A 153 -11.94 13.14 -2.45
N ILE A 154 -11.74 13.75 -3.63
CA ILE A 154 -12.58 14.84 -4.13
C ILE A 154 -14.03 14.39 -4.33
N VAL A 155 -14.24 13.23 -4.97
CA VAL A 155 -15.57 12.67 -5.20
C VAL A 155 -16.27 12.39 -3.87
N ASN A 156 -15.57 11.82 -2.89
CA ASN A 156 -16.13 11.62 -1.55
C ASN A 156 -16.51 12.93 -0.87
N GLU A 157 -15.68 13.96 -1.00
CA GLU A 157 -15.95 15.27 -0.41
C GLU A 157 -17.18 15.94 -1.07
N ILE A 158 -17.32 15.84 -2.40
CA ILE A 158 -18.51 16.30 -3.13
C ILE A 158 -19.75 15.55 -2.63
N MET A 159 -19.69 14.22 -2.53
CA MET A 159 -20.80 13.42 -2.00
C MET A 159 -21.15 13.81 -0.57
N ARG A 160 -20.15 14.14 0.26
CA ARG A 160 -20.35 14.55 1.65
C ARG A 160 -21.13 15.86 1.76
N TYR A 161 -20.88 16.82 0.87
CA TYR A 161 -21.58 18.10 0.84
C TYR A 161 -22.96 18.04 0.15
N THR A 162 -23.14 17.14 -0.81
CA THR A 162 -24.34 17.11 -1.67
C THR A 162 -25.39 16.08 -1.23
N LEU A 163 -25.00 14.99 -0.58
CA LEU A 163 -25.90 13.90 -0.21
C LEU A 163 -26.26 13.91 1.28
N THR A 164 -27.49 13.48 1.59
CA THR A 164 -27.91 13.14 2.96
C THR A 164 -27.11 11.95 3.48
N THR A 165 -27.11 11.70 4.80
CA THR A 165 -26.39 10.55 5.37
C THR A 165 -26.84 9.21 4.80
N ALA A 166 -28.14 8.99 4.64
CA ALA A 166 -28.66 7.79 4.01
C ALA A 166 -28.22 7.70 2.53
N GLY A 167 -28.28 8.80 1.78
CA GLY A 167 -27.82 8.84 0.40
C GLY A 167 -26.32 8.52 0.28
N TRP A 168 -25.49 9.10 1.14
CA TRP A 168 -24.05 8.83 1.17
C TRP A 168 -23.77 7.36 1.50
N ILE A 169 -24.40 6.78 2.53
CA ILE A 169 -24.19 5.36 2.89
C ILE A 169 -24.51 4.45 1.71
N THR A 170 -25.57 4.72 0.96
CA THR A 170 -25.97 3.91 -0.20
C THR A 170 -25.03 4.09 -1.39
N TRP A 171 -24.62 5.33 -1.69
CA TRP A 171 -23.95 5.64 -2.95
C TRP A 171 -22.42 5.72 -2.87
N HIS A 172 -21.83 5.94 -1.70
CA HIS A 172 -20.38 6.14 -1.59
C HIS A 172 -19.61 4.90 -2.07
N PHE A 173 -19.98 3.71 -1.61
CA PHE A 173 -19.26 2.48 -1.94
C PHE A 173 -19.39 2.14 -3.44
N PRO A 174 -20.61 2.07 -4.04
CA PRO A 174 -20.74 1.78 -5.47
C PRO A 174 -20.00 2.79 -6.37
N ILE A 175 -20.04 4.07 -6.05
CA ILE A 175 -19.38 5.11 -6.85
C ILE A 175 -17.86 4.97 -6.75
N LEU A 176 -17.31 4.91 -5.54
CA LEU A 176 -15.86 4.81 -5.36
C LEU A 176 -15.32 3.50 -5.93
N PHE A 177 -16.00 2.38 -5.68
CA PHE A 177 -15.63 1.09 -6.24
C PHE A 177 -15.73 1.08 -7.77
N GLY A 178 -16.82 1.62 -8.34
CA GLY A 178 -17.00 1.73 -9.78
C GLY A 178 -15.89 2.54 -10.45
N LEU A 179 -15.49 3.66 -9.85
CA LEU A 179 -14.34 4.45 -10.31
C LEU A 179 -13.04 3.66 -10.27
N THR A 180 -12.79 2.89 -9.21
CA THR A 180 -11.61 2.01 -9.11
C THR A 180 -11.63 0.91 -10.17
N VAL A 181 -12.78 0.28 -10.44
CA VAL A 181 -12.91 -0.75 -11.48
C VAL A 181 -12.62 -0.15 -12.86
N VAL A 182 -13.23 0.99 -13.19
CA VAL A 182 -12.98 1.69 -14.46
C VAL A 182 -11.50 2.03 -14.58
N PHE A 183 -10.88 2.51 -13.51
CA PHE A 183 -9.44 2.78 -13.48
C PHE A 183 -8.61 1.53 -13.76
N VAL A 184 -8.88 0.42 -13.08
CA VAL A 184 -8.12 -0.83 -13.28
C VAL A 184 -8.26 -1.29 -14.72
N LEU A 185 -9.49 -1.33 -15.26
CA LEU A 185 -9.75 -1.72 -16.64
C LEU A 185 -9.04 -0.81 -17.64
N ALA A 186 -9.05 0.51 -17.41
CA ALA A 186 -8.34 1.48 -18.25
C ALA A 186 -6.81 1.32 -18.19
N ASN A 187 -6.28 0.77 -17.08
CA ASN A 187 -4.85 0.54 -16.91
C ASN A 187 -4.40 -0.86 -17.37
N LEU A 188 -5.31 -1.82 -17.57
CA LEU A 188 -4.95 -3.16 -18.03
C LEU A 188 -4.10 -3.16 -19.31
N PRO A 189 -4.42 -2.40 -20.38
CA PRO A 189 -3.58 -2.39 -21.59
C PRO A 189 -2.18 -1.84 -21.32
N PHE A 190 -2.06 -0.87 -20.41
CA PHE A 190 -0.77 -0.31 -20.01
C PHE A 190 0.06 -1.35 -19.26
N ILE A 191 -0.57 -2.09 -18.34
CA ILE A 191 0.05 -3.16 -17.57
C ILE A 191 0.54 -4.27 -18.50
N MET A 192 -0.31 -4.75 -19.40
CA MET A 192 0.03 -5.83 -20.34
C MET A 192 1.16 -5.42 -21.29
N LYS A 193 1.18 -4.17 -21.76
CA LYS A 193 2.22 -3.67 -22.67
C LYS A 193 3.60 -3.56 -22.00
N HIS A 194 3.65 -3.31 -20.70
CA HIS A 194 4.91 -3.07 -19.98
C HIS A 194 5.27 -4.20 -19.00
N HIS A 195 4.51 -5.29 -19.02
CA HIS A 195 4.88 -6.49 -18.29
C HIS A 195 6.11 -7.10 -18.94
N ILE A 196 7.15 -7.31 -18.15
CA ILE A 196 8.35 -8.01 -18.59
C ILE A 196 8.11 -9.46 -18.21
N GLU A 197 7.99 -10.35 -19.20
CA GLU A 197 8.02 -11.78 -18.96
C GLU A 197 9.43 -12.15 -18.48
N ASP A 198 9.50 -12.88 -17.36
CA ASP A 198 10.76 -13.48 -16.93
C ASP A 198 11.15 -14.50 -18.00
N GLU A 199 12.26 -14.26 -18.72
CA GLU A 199 12.79 -15.24 -19.67
C GLU A 199 12.89 -16.60 -18.97
N PRO A 200 12.29 -17.67 -19.52
CA PRO A 200 12.44 -18.99 -18.95
C PRO A 200 13.93 -19.30 -19.05
N THR A 201 14.59 -19.43 -17.89
CA THR A 201 15.96 -19.92 -17.79
C THR A 201 16.10 -21.12 -18.71
N SER A 202 16.81 -20.92 -19.81
CA SER A 202 17.15 -21.98 -20.76
C SER A 202 17.84 -23.07 -19.97
N SER A 203 17.12 -24.17 -19.78
CA SER A 203 17.65 -25.39 -19.18
C SER A 203 18.92 -25.77 -19.93
N PRO A 204 20.08 -25.95 -19.26
CA PRO A 204 21.30 -26.34 -19.93
C PRO A 204 21.07 -27.72 -20.54
N THR A 205 21.14 -27.82 -21.86
CA THR A 205 21.19 -29.09 -22.58
C THR A 205 22.38 -29.90 -22.03
N PRO A 206 22.15 -31.07 -21.42
CA PRO A 206 23.25 -31.97 -21.11
C PRO A 206 23.73 -32.60 -22.42
N ASN A 207 25.02 -32.45 -22.71
CA ASN A 207 25.74 -33.17 -23.77
C ASN A 207 25.76 -34.67 -23.52
#